data_AF-A0A2S6RDC6-F1
#
_entry.id   AF-A0A2S6RDC6-F1
#
_cell.length_a   1.000
_cell.length_b   1.000
_cell.length_c   1.000
_cell.angle_alpha   90.00
_cell.angle_beta   90.00
_cell.angle_gamma   90.00
#
_symmetry.space_group_name_H-M   'P 1'
#
loop_
_entity.id
_entity.type
_entity.pdbx_description
1 polymer ?
#
loop_
_entity_poly.entity_id
_entity_poly.type
_entity_poly.pdbx_seq_one_letter_code
_entity_poly.pdbx_strand_id
1 'polypeptide(L)'
;MHLLAAQPGGIADGGEAVDLGQSPGDIVFASAADTELACFARAQASLGTNAPSLRLANLMNLSHNLSVDNWLEATVSGARLVIIRVLGGESYWPYGVERLTQMCRDRDIALALLPGDDKPDSELAWRATLPPDACERLWRYCIHGGLENATECLRYSAELIGAPAARAWREPAPLARAGLYRPGAGQIDLDEITAARTREDRPLALVLFYRALVQAADTAPVDDLIAALEGHGLAAVALFVSSLKDPPSARFVETVLDAAQPDIILNATGFSVSRPGSAQPSPLDRSSAPILQVVFAGGTEAAWAAGTRGLSARDIAMNVALPEVDGRILSRAVSFKSERRFDAATESGIVAHTPRADRIDFVARLAKNWARLARADIAERRVCLVLANYPNKDGRIGNGVGLDTPESAARLLRAMQAEGYTVDSPPADSAALMAALQAGPTNAHGLRDKGGAGARFGLDDYLAYFNNLDPEARALVSERWGAPED
;
A
#
# COMPACT_ATOMS: atom_id res chain seq x y z
N MET A 1 -12.04 -35.76 18.41
CA MET A 1 -12.03 -34.51 17.61
C MET A 1 -10.76 -33.77 18.00
N HIS A 2 -9.84 -33.55 17.06
CA HIS A 2 -8.54 -32.95 17.38
C HIS A 2 -8.66 -31.42 17.30
N LEU A 3 -8.37 -30.73 18.41
CA LEU A 3 -8.16 -29.28 18.42
C LEU A 3 -6.81 -29.00 17.78
N LEU A 4 -6.80 -28.15 16.76
CA LEU A 4 -5.55 -27.66 16.21
C LEU A 4 -5.10 -26.47 17.07
N ALA A 5 -3.87 -26.52 17.58
CA ALA A 5 -3.23 -25.31 18.07
C ALA A 5 -3.22 -24.30 16.92
N ALA A 6 -3.57 -23.04 17.18
CA ALA A 6 -3.36 -22.00 16.20
C ALA A 6 -1.90 -22.05 15.75
N GLN A 7 -1.65 -22.49 14.52
CA GLN A 7 -0.29 -22.49 13.99
C GLN A 7 0.14 -21.04 13.86
N PRO A 8 1.28 -20.62 14.46
CA PRO A 8 1.86 -19.33 14.19
C PRO A 8 2.07 -19.19 12.67
N GLY A 9 1.32 -18.31 12.01
CA GLY A 9 1.45 -18.07 10.57
C GLY A 9 0.36 -18.65 9.65
N GLY A 10 -0.62 -19.41 10.14
CA GLY A 10 -1.72 -19.94 9.32
C GLY A 10 -2.89 -18.95 9.13
N ILE A 11 -3.46 -18.87 7.92
CA ILE A 11 -4.78 -18.25 7.68
C ILE A 11 -5.81 -19.38 7.82
N ALA A 12 -6.67 -19.33 8.84
CA ALA A 12 -7.72 -20.33 9.01
C ALA A 12 -8.94 -20.00 8.13
N ASP A 13 -9.39 -20.95 7.32
CA ASP A 13 -10.60 -20.84 6.47
C ASP A 13 -11.91 -21.08 7.26
N GLY A 14 -11.91 -20.77 8.56
CA GLY A 14 -13.10 -20.71 9.42
C GLY A 14 -13.83 -22.04 9.71
N GLY A 15 -13.43 -23.16 9.11
CA GLY A 15 -14.11 -24.45 9.26
C GLY A 15 -13.64 -25.34 10.42
N GLU A 16 -12.43 -25.15 10.94
CA GLU A 16 -11.82 -26.01 11.95
C GLU A 16 -11.73 -25.32 13.33
N ALA A 17 -11.81 -26.12 14.40
CA ALA A 17 -11.64 -25.61 15.75
C ALA A 17 -10.16 -25.26 16.03
N VAL A 18 -9.95 -24.06 16.55
CA VAL A 18 -8.63 -23.45 16.78
C VAL A 18 -8.54 -23.06 18.26
N ASP A 19 -7.44 -23.43 18.90
CA ASP A 19 -7.07 -22.89 20.21
C ASP A 19 -6.15 -21.67 20.04
N LEU A 20 -6.54 -20.53 20.61
CA LEU A 20 -5.72 -19.31 20.58
C LEU A 20 -4.52 -19.39 21.54
N GLY A 21 -4.56 -20.25 22.55
CA GLY A 21 -3.47 -20.43 23.52
C GLY A 21 -3.18 -19.19 24.38
N GLN A 22 -4.18 -18.33 24.57
CA GLN A 22 -4.06 -17.09 25.36
C GLN A 22 -4.33 -17.36 26.84
N SER A 23 -3.46 -16.86 27.71
CA SER A 23 -3.71 -16.80 29.15
C SER A 23 -4.78 -15.76 29.48
N PRO A 24 -5.38 -15.80 30.68
CA PRO A 24 -6.19 -14.69 31.17
C PRO A 24 -5.41 -13.37 31.13
N GLY A 25 -6.10 -12.27 30.83
CA GLY A 25 -5.58 -10.91 30.91
C GLY A 25 -6.65 -9.95 31.43
N ASP A 26 -6.25 -8.83 32.02
CA ASP A 26 -7.14 -7.85 32.64
C ASP A 26 -8.16 -7.28 31.64
N ILE A 27 -7.68 -7.01 30.42
CA ILE A 27 -8.46 -6.48 29.29
C ILE A 27 -8.36 -7.46 28.12
N VAL A 28 -9.52 -7.81 27.55
CA VAL A 28 -9.61 -8.57 26.31
C VAL A 28 -10.20 -7.67 25.23
N PHE A 29 -9.52 -7.55 24.09
CA PHE A 29 -10.04 -6.86 22.91
C PHE A 29 -10.06 -7.80 21.70
N ALA A 30 -11.19 -7.89 21.01
CA ALA A 30 -11.31 -8.72 19.81
C ALA A 30 -11.93 -7.98 18.63
N SER A 31 -11.40 -8.23 17.44
CA SER A 31 -11.84 -7.63 16.17
C SER A 31 -11.55 -8.56 15.00
N ALA A 32 -12.28 -8.44 13.90
CA ALA A 32 -11.95 -9.13 12.65
C ALA A 32 -10.78 -8.47 11.89
N ALA A 33 -10.44 -7.22 12.23
CA ALA A 33 -9.42 -6.44 11.53
C ALA A 33 -8.03 -6.61 12.17
N ASP A 34 -7.15 -7.41 11.54
CA ASP A 34 -5.75 -7.58 12.01
C ASP A 34 -5.01 -6.24 12.17
N THR A 35 -5.32 -5.25 11.33
CA THR A 35 -4.73 -3.91 11.38
C THR A 35 -5.12 -3.12 12.64
N GLU A 36 -6.34 -3.34 13.16
CA GLU A 36 -6.78 -2.74 14.41
C GLU A 36 -6.08 -3.41 15.59
N LEU A 37 -5.95 -4.74 15.57
CA LEU A 37 -5.19 -5.49 16.57
C LEU A 37 -3.71 -5.07 16.58
N ALA A 38 -3.09 -4.87 15.41
CA ALA A 38 -1.73 -4.36 15.31
C ALA A 38 -1.58 -2.96 15.95
N CYS A 39 -2.56 -2.09 15.76
CA CYS A 39 -2.58 -0.76 16.38
C CYS A 39 -2.64 -0.84 17.92
N PHE A 40 -3.52 -1.67 18.47
CA PHE A 40 -3.62 -1.88 19.92
C PHE A 40 -2.38 -2.55 20.51
N ALA A 41 -1.73 -3.47 19.80
CA ALA A 41 -0.47 -4.07 20.25
C ALA A 41 0.65 -3.01 20.36
N ARG A 42 0.78 -2.13 19.36
CA ARG A 42 1.71 -1.00 19.41
C ARG A 42 1.37 -0.03 20.55
N ALA A 43 0.09 0.24 20.78
CA ALA A 43 -0.37 1.09 21.88
C ALA A 43 -0.01 0.47 23.25
N GLN A 44 -0.23 -0.82 23.44
CA GLN A 44 0.16 -1.55 24.65
C GLN A 44 1.66 -1.46 24.91
N ALA A 45 2.49 -1.66 23.88
CA ALA A 45 3.94 -1.52 23.99
C ALA A 45 4.38 -0.11 24.46
N SER A 46 3.63 0.93 24.09
CA SER A 46 3.91 2.32 24.49
C SER A 46 3.55 2.64 25.95
N LEU A 47 2.65 1.88 26.57
CA LEU A 47 2.20 2.10 27.95
C LEU A 47 3.15 1.48 29.00
N GLY A 48 4.07 0.61 28.56
CA GLY A 48 5.05 -0.05 29.43
C GLY A 48 4.47 -1.15 30.31
N THR A 49 5.28 -1.69 31.22
CA THR A 49 4.97 -2.91 32.00
C THR A 49 3.94 -2.72 33.11
N ASN A 50 3.62 -1.47 33.48
CA ASN A 50 2.67 -1.16 34.54
C ASN A 50 1.22 -1.03 34.03
N ALA A 51 1.02 -1.14 32.73
CA ALA A 51 -0.32 -1.18 32.14
C ALA A 51 -1.02 -2.51 32.46
N PRO A 52 -2.36 -2.52 32.58
CA PRO A 52 -3.10 -3.77 32.65
C PRO A 52 -2.73 -4.70 31.50
N SER A 53 -2.76 -6.00 31.77
CA SER A 53 -2.49 -7.00 30.74
C SER A 53 -3.58 -6.98 29.67
N LEU A 54 -3.18 -7.05 28.40
CA LEU A 54 -4.08 -7.00 27.25
C LEU A 54 -4.02 -8.33 26.50
N ARG A 55 -5.17 -8.86 26.07
CA ARG A 55 -5.25 -9.99 25.14
C ARG A 55 -5.98 -9.56 23.88
N LEU A 56 -5.35 -9.80 22.73
CA LEU A 56 -5.89 -9.40 21.42
C LEU A 56 -6.30 -10.62 20.62
N ALA A 57 -7.57 -10.72 20.24
CA ALA A 57 -8.08 -11.87 19.49
C ALA A 57 -8.63 -11.46 18.12
N ASN A 58 -8.29 -12.23 17.09
CA ASN A 58 -8.96 -12.09 15.80
C ASN A 58 -10.24 -12.93 15.78
N LEU A 59 -11.39 -12.29 15.62
CA LEU A 59 -12.70 -12.96 15.59
C LEU A 59 -12.82 -14.01 14.47
N MET A 60 -12.06 -13.86 13.39
CA MET A 60 -12.04 -14.83 12.29
C MET A 60 -11.48 -16.20 12.71
N ASN A 61 -10.67 -16.25 13.78
CA ASN A 61 -10.19 -17.52 14.36
C ASN A 61 -11.19 -18.14 15.34
N LEU A 62 -12.27 -17.42 15.65
CA LEU A 62 -13.31 -17.80 16.61
C LEU A 62 -14.64 -18.10 15.88
N SER A 63 -14.58 -18.58 14.64
CA SER A 63 -15.76 -18.96 13.85
C SER A 63 -16.41 -20.27 14.33
N HIS A 64 -15.62 -21.19 14.88
CA HIS A 64 -16.09 -22.48 15.37
C HIS A 64 -16.47 -22.40 16.86
N ASN A 65 -17.64 -22.91 17.24
CA ASN A 65 -18.17 -22.82 18.61
C ASN A 65 -17.20 -23.34 19.69
N LEU A 66 -16.53 -24.47 19.43
CA LEU A 66 -15.51 -25.00 20.34
C LEU A 66 -14.33 -24.02 20.56
N SER A 67 -13.90 -23.29 19.53
CA SER A 67 -12.87 -22.26 19.68
C SER A 67 -13.35 -21.13 20.59
N VAL A 68 -14.62 -20.73 20.41
CA VAL A 68 -15.28 -19.71 21.24
C VAL A 68 -15.32 -20.18 22.69
N ASP A 69 -15.85 -21.38 22.96
CA ASP A 69 -15.98 -21.90 24.33
C ASP A 69 -14.63 -22.00 25.03
N ASN A 70 -13.62 -22.56 24.35
CA ASN A 70 -12.27 -22.68 24.89
C ASN A 70 -11.65 -21.32 25.20
N TRP A 71 -11.76 -20.36 24.28
CA TRP A 71 -11.24 -19.01 24.50
C TRP A 71 -11.99 -18.28 25.63
N LEU A 72 -13.30 -18.47 25.71
CA LEU A 72 -14.10 -17.90 26.79
C LEU A 72 -13.66 -18.45 28.15
N GLU A 73 -13.51 -19.77 28.27
CA GLU A 73 -13.10 -20.42 29.52
C GLU A 73 -11.64 -20.11 29.91
N ALA A 74 -10.71 -20.22 28.96
CA ALA A 74 -9.28 -20.11 29.22
C ALA A 74 -8.81 -18.66 29.40
N THR A 75 -9.40 -17.72 28.66
CA THR A 75 -8.90 -16.34 28.58
C THR A 75 -9.90 -15.35 29.18
N VAL A 76 -11.11 -15.28 28.63
CA VAL A 76 -12.10 -14.25 29.00
C VAL A 76 -12.58 -14.42 30.43
N SER A 77 -12.62 -15.64 30.93
CA SER A 77 -13.15 -15.96 32.25
C SER A 77 -12.38 -15.33 33.42
N GLY A 78 -11.14 -14.88 33.19
CA GLY A 78 -10.32 -14.12 34.12
C GLY A 78 -10.15 -12.64 33.76
N ALA A 79 -10.87 -12.15 32.76
CA ALA A 79 -10.84 -10.73 32.37
C ALA A 79 -11.70 -9.86 33.28
N ARG A 80 -11.36 -8.58 33.34
CA ARG A 80 -12.12 -7.55 34.08
C ARG A 80 -12.92 -6.67 33.12
N LEU A 81 -12.43 -6.53 31.89
CA LEU A 81 -13.08 -5.83 30.80
C LEU A 81 -12.89 -6.59 29.48
N VAL A 82 -13.98 -6.76 28.74
CA VAL A 82 -13.99 -7.31 27.39
C VAL A 82 -14.58 -6.30 26.41
N ILE A 83 -13.87 -6.05 25.32
CA ILE A 83 -14.27 -5.14 24.25
C ILE A 83 -14.27 -5.91 22.94
N ILE A 84 -15.43 -6.10 22.31
CA ILE A 84 -15.54 -6.81 21.03
C ILE A 84 -16.06 -5.88 19.96
N ARG A 85 -15.36 -5.84 18.81
CA ARG A 85 -15.84 -5.18 17.60
C ARG A 85 -16.40 -6.20 16.61
N VAL A 86 -17.72 -6.17 16.43
CA VAL A 86 -18.42 -7.12 15.54
C VAL A 86 -18.82 -6.41 14.24
N LEU A 87 -18.15 -6.76 13.14
CA LEU A 87 -18.49 -6.22 11.82
C LEU A 87 -19.74 -6.93 11.28
N GLY A 88 -20.78 -6.16 10.96
CA GLY A 88 -22.07 -6.69 10.47
C GLY A 88 -23.08 -7.04 11.57
N GLY A 89 -22.77 -6.73 12.83
CA GLY A 89 -23.67 -6.95 13.96
C GLY A 89 -23.71 -8.39 14.46
N GLU A 90 -24.63 -8.68 15.39
CA GLU A 90 -24.76 -9.99 16.05
C GLU A 90 -24.85 -11.16 15.04
N SER A 91 -25.52 -10.95 13.91
CA SER A 91 -25.74 -11.98 12.88
C SER A 91 -24.46 -12.62 12.33
N TYR A 92 -23.32 -11.93 12.39
CA TYR A 92 -22.03 -12.43 11.90
C TYR A 92 -21.26 -13.26 12.93
N TRP A 93 -21.59 -13.14 14.23
CA TRP A 93 -20.96 -13.92 15.30
C TRP A 93 -21.94 -14.26 16.44
N PRO A 94 -23.09 -14.90 16.11
CA PRO A 94 -24.23 -14.98 17.04
C PRO A 94 -23.91 -15.82 18.28
N TYR A 95 -23.28 -16.99 18.08
CA TYR A 95 -22.91 -17.87 19.17
C TYR A 95 -21.92 -17.19 20.14
N GLY A 96 -20.89 -16.53 19.60
CA GLY A 96 -19.92 -15.81 20.42
C GLY A 96 -20.54 -14.67 21.21
N VAL A 97 -21.39 -13.86 20.58
CA VAL A 97 -22.13 -12.78 21.26
C VAL A 97 -23.00 -13.32 22.39
N GLU A 98 -23.76 -14.39 22.15
CA GLU A 98 -24.63 -15.00 23.16
C GLU A 98 -23.83 -15.52 24.36
N ARG A 99 -22.83 -16.38 24.12
CA ARG A 99 -22.04 -17.02 25.18
C ARG A 99 -21.21 -16.01 25.97
N LEU A 100 -20.62 -15.02 25.29
CA LEU A 100 -19.87 -13.96 25.93
C LEU A 100 -20.76 -13.10 26.83
N THR A 101 -21.95 -12.71 26.33
CA THR A 101 -22.92 -11.93 27.11
C THR A 101 -23.32 -12.66 28.38
N GLN A 102 -23.62 -13.96 28.27
CA GLN A 102 -23.99 -14.79 29.42
C GLN A 102 -22.85 -14.86 30.44
N MET A 103 -21.64 -15.20 30.00
CA MET A 103 -20.47 -15.30 30.88
C MET A 103 -20.16 -13.99 31.59
N CYS A 104 -20.18 -12.86 30.87
CA CYS A 104 -19.86 -11.56 31.47
C CYS A 104 -20.89 -11.15 32.52
N ARG A 105 -22.18 -11.48 32.34
CA ARG A 105 -23.21 -11.24 33.36
C ARG A 105 -23.05 -12.16 34.58
N ASP A 106 -22.77 -13.44 34.35
CA ASP A 106 -22.63 -14.42 35.43
C ASP A 106 -21.40 -14.16 36.31
N ARG A 107 -20.34 -13.58 35.74
CA ARG A 107 -19.06 -13.31 36.40
C ARG A 107 -18.81 -11.84 36.74
N ASP A 108 -19.78 -10.96 36.50
CA ASP A 108 -19.66 -9.51 36.71
C ASP A 108 -18.45 -8.89 35.98
N ILE A 109 -18.25 -9.29 34.73
CA ILE A 109 -17.19 -8.77 33.84
C ILE A 109 -17.78 -7.61 33.02
N ALA A 110 -17.05 -6.50 32.95
CA ALA A 110 -17.44 -5.37 32.11
C ALA A 110 -17.35 -5.76 30.63
N LEU A 111 -18.40 -5.51 29.85
CA LEU A 111 -18.52 -5.91 28.46
C LEU A 111 -18.97 -4.73 27.61
N ALA A 112 -18.17 -4.42 26.59
CA ALA A 112 -18.50 -3.54 25.49
C ALA A 112 -18.63 -4.37 24.20
N LEU A 113 -19.83 -4.36 23.61
CA LEU A 113 -20.08 -4.91 22.27
C LEU A 113 -20.28 -3.73 21.32
N LEU A 114 -19.33 -3.55 20.41
CA LEU A 114 -19.23 -2.37 19.56
C LEU A 114 -19.44 -2.80 18.10
N PRO A 115 -20.17 -2.00 17.28
CA PRO A 115 -20.25 -2.26 15.86
C PRO A 115 -18.88 -2.08 15.20
N GLY A 116 -18.63 -2.83 14.12
CA GLY A 116 -17.40 -2.74 13.33
C GLY A 116 -17.33 -1.54 12.38
N ASP A 117 -18.44 -0.87 12.10
CA ASP A 117 -18.54 0.31 11.22
C ASP A 117 -18.90 1.59 12.00
N ASP A 118 -19.07 2.70 11.27
CA ASP A 118 -19.39 4.02 11.83
C ASP A 118 -20.89 4.24 12.12
N LYS A 119 -21.68 3.16 12.13
CA LYS A 119 -23.10 3.20 12.45
C LYS A 119 -23.35 2.58 13.82
N PRO A 120 -24.22 3.19 14.65
CA PRO A 120 -24.59 2.58 15.91
C PRO A 120 -25.39 1.30 15.67
N ASP A 121 -25.22 0.33 16.57
CA ASP A 121 -25.95 -0.93 16.56
C ASP A 121 -26.65 -1.11 17.91
N SER A 122 -27.98 -0.99 17.91
CA SER A 122 -28.80 -1.08 19.12
C SER A 122 -28.87 -2.50 19.68
N GLU A 123 -28.72 -3.54 18.85
CA GLU A 123 -28.78 -4.93 19.29
C GLU A 123 -27.53 -5.28 20.09
N LEU A 124 -26.35 -4.89 19.58
CA LEU A 124 -25.09 -5.03 20.31
C LEU A 124 -25.09 -4.19 21.59
N ALA A 125 -25.57 -2.94 21.51
CA ALA A 125 -25.61 -2.04 22.68
C ALA A 125 -26.50 -2.59 23.81
N TRP A 126 -27.62 -3.24 23.49
CA TRP A 126 -28.51 -3.86 24.47
C TRP A 126 -27.87 -5.03 25.24
N ARG A 127 -26.88 -5.69 24.64
CA ARG A 127 -26.19 -6.86 25.22
C ARG A 127 -24.97 -6.49 26.05
N ALA A 128 -24.40 -5.30 25.86
CA ALA A 128 -23.29 -4.79 26.66
C ALA A 128 -23.65 -4.69 28.15
N THR A 129 -22.67 -4.83 29.05
CA THR A 129 -22.85 -4.61 30.49
C THR A 129 -22.32 -3.25 30.94
N LEU A 130 -21.46 -2.61 30.15
CA LEU A 130 -21.00 -1.25 30.39
C LEU A 130 -22.10 -0.20 30.14
N PRO A 131 -22.04 0.95 30.83
CA PRO A 131 -22.90 2.10 30.54
C PRO A 131 -22.82 2.56 29.07
N PRO A 132 -23.92 3.04 28.47
CA PRO A 132 -23.95 3.45 27.06
C PRO A 132 -22.90 4.50 26.67
N ASP A 133 -22.60 5.46 27.55
CA ASP A 133 -21.59 6.49 27.32
C ASP A 133 -20.17 5.91 27.29
N ALA A 134 -19.89 4.90 28.12
CA ALA A 134 -18.62 4.19 28.09
C ALA A 134 -18.45 3.37 26.80
N CYS A 135 -19.50 2.66 26.38
CA CYS A 135 -19.52 1.95 25.09
C CYS A 135 -19.33 2.90 23.91
N GLU A 136 -20.04 4.04 23.89
CA GLU A 136 -19.90 5.04 22.84
C GLU A 136 -18.48 5.60 22.77
N ARG A 137 -17.85 5.88 23.91
CA ARG A 137 -16.48 6.38 23.97
C ARG A 137 -15.47 5.36 23.44
N LEU A 138 -15.55 4.11 23.87
CA LEU A 138 -14.72 3.01 23.36
C LEU A 138 -14.90 2.83 21.85
N TRP A 139 -16.14 2.90 21.37
CA TRP A 139 -16.45 2.84 19.95
C TRP A 139 -15.82 4.00 19.17
N ARG A 140 -15.93 5.23 19.66
CA ARG A 140 -15.34 6.43 19.02
C ARG A 140 -13.82 6.35 18.91
N TYR A 141 -13.10 5.82 19.91
CA TYR A 141 -11.66 5.58 19.77
C TYR A 141 -11.35 4.65 18.60
N CYS A 142 -12.13 3.57 18.44
CA CYS A 142 -11.93 2.61 17.36
C CYS A 142 -12.30 3.19 15.99
N ILE A 143 -13.34 4.03 15.91
CA ILE A 143 -13.76 4.71 14.67
C ILE A 143 -12.76 5.75 14.21
N HIS A 144 -12.21 6.54 15.14
CA HIS A 144 -11.19 7.50 14.79
C HIS A 144 -9.85 6.83 14.53
N GLY A 145 -9.53 5.76 15.27
CA GLY A 145 -8.30 4.98 15.10
C GLY A 145 -7.04 5.80 15.33
N GLY A 146 -5.89 5.21 15.02
CA GLY A 146 -4.58 5.79 15.22
C GLY A 146 -3.98 5.40 16.57
N LEU A 147 -2.66 5.51 16.66
CA LEU A 147 -1.89 5.05 17.82
C LEU A 147 -2.27 5.83 19.09
N GLU A 148 -2.49 7.14 18.98
CA GLU A 148 -2.90 7.97 20.10
C GLU A 148 -4.28 7.55 20.64
N ASN A 149 -5.29 7.41 19.77
CA ASN A 149 -6.61 6.97 20.19
C ASN A 149 -6.59 5.56 20.78
N ALA A 150 -5.82 4.62 20.22
CA ALA A 150 -5.66 3.29 20.79
C ALA A 150 -5.02 3.36 22.19
N THR A 151 -4.02 4.23 22.36
CA THR A 151 -3.35 4.44 23.66
C THR A 151 -4.30 5.06 24.69
N GLU A 152 -5.07 6.08 24.32
CA GLU A 152 -6.06 6.68 25.23
C GLU A 152 -7.23 5.72 25.51
N CYS A 153 -7.62 4.89 24.55
CA CYS A 153 -8.60 3.82 24.73
C CYS A 153 -8.15 2.81 25.79
N LEU A 154 -6.89 2.38 25.75
CA LEU A 154 -6.32 1.48 26.76
C LEU A 154 -6.21 2.16 28.14
N ARG A 155 -5.91 3.46 28.21
CA ARG A 155 -5.94 4.21 29.48
C ARG A 155 -7.35 4.33 30.04
N TYR A 156 -8.34 4.60 29.19
CA TYR A 156 -9.74 4.65 29.59
C TYR A 156 -10.24 3.27 30.05
N SER A 157 -9.81 2.21 29.36
CA SER A 157 -10.07 0.82 29.74
C SER A 157 -9.47 0.47 31.10
N ALA A 158 -8.26 0.96 31.40
CA ALA A 158 -7.63 0.84 32.72
C ALA A 158 -8.44 1.54 33.82
N GLU A 159 -9.01 2.73 33.53
CA GLU A 159 -9.89 3.44 34.47
C GLU A 159 -11.22 2.71 34.71
N LEU A 160 -11.82 2.14 33.67
CA LEU A 160 -13.05 1.34 33.79
C LEU A 160 -12.88 0.13 34.70
N ILE A 161 -11.68 -0.43 34.75
CA ILE A 161 -11.33 -1.52 35.68
C ILE A 161 -10.68 -0.98 36.97
N GLY A 162 -10.69 0.31 37.25
CA GLY A 162 -10.12 0.88 38.49
C GLY A 162 -8.62 0.59 38.69
N ALA A 163 -7.87 0.36 37.61
CA ALA A 163 -6.42 0.20 37.68
C ALA A 163 -5.76 1.57 37.95
N PRO A 164 -4.65 1.62 38.72
CA PRO A 164 -3.97 2.87 38.99
C PRO A 164 -3.39 3.47 37.71
N ALA A 165 -3.90 4.64 37.33
CA ALA A 165 -3.46 5.33 36.12
C ALA A 165 -2.27 6.25 36.42
N ALA A 166 -1.16 6.08 35.68
CA ALA A 166 -0.02 7.00 35.74
C ALA A 166 -0.37 8.39 35.16
N ARG A 167 -1.37 8.45 34.27
CA ARG A 167 -1.85 9.67 33.60
C ARG A 167 -3.33 9.50 33.27
N ALA A 168 -4.11 10.57 33.41
CA ALA A 168 -5.51 10.60 32.97
C ALA A 168 -5.63 10.37 31.46
N TRP A 169 -6.68 9.65 31.05
CA TRP A 169 -7.04 9.47 29.65
C TRP A 169 -7.58 10.79 29.05
N ARG A 170 -7.69 10.85 27.72
CA ARG A 170 -8.22 12.01 26.98
C ARG A 170 -9.29 11.55 26.01
N GLU A 171 -10.37 12.32 25.85
CA GLU A 171 -11.47 12.01 24.93
C GLU A 171 -11.00 11.65 23.50
N PRO A 172 -11.72 10.78 22.78
CA PRO A 172 -11.38 10.36 21.42
C PRO A 172 -11.15 11.55 20.49
N ALA A 173 -9.98 11.57 19.86
CA ALA A 173 -9.59 12.62 18.92
C ALA A 173 -10.11 12.27 17.51
N PRO A 174 -10.93 13.12 16.87
CA PRO A 174 -11.46 12.83 15.54
C PRO A 174 -10.37 12.77 14.47
N LEU A 175 -10.37 11.72 13.65
CA LEU A 175 -9.58 11.66 12.42
C LEU A 175 -10.42 12.07 11.22
N ALA A 176 -10.03 13.15 10.55
CA ALA A 176 -10.69 13.67 9.36
C ALA A 176 -10.79 12.63 8.23
N ARG A 177 -11.73 12.80 7.29
CA ARG A 177 -11.89 11.88 6.14
C ARG A 177 -10.75 11.99 5.13
N ALA A 178 -10.14 13.16 5.05
CA ALA A 178 -8.92 13.41 4.30
C ALA A 178 -8.08 14.43 5.07
N GLY A 179 -6.77 14.36 4.90
CA GLY A 179 -5.84 15.23 5.59
C GLY A 179 -4.42 15.06 5.06
N LEU A 180 -3.59 16.07 5.29
CA LEU A 180 -2.16 15.96 5.03
C LEU A 180 -1.50 15.10 6.12
N TYR A 181 -0.38 14.49 5.77
CA TYR A 181 0.34 13.58 6.62
C TYR A 181 1.85 13.85 6.56
N ARG A 182 2.51 13.82 7.73
CA ARG A 182 3.96 13.75 7.85
C ARG A 182 4.38 12.60 8.78
N PRO A 183 5.38 11.80 8.39
CA PRO A 183 5.99 10.81 9.28
C PRO A 183 6.41 11.42 10.63
N GLY A 184 5.96 10.82 11.73
CA GLY A 184 6.28 11.25 13.10
C GLY A 184 5.57 12.51 13.63
N ALA A 185 5.02 13.37 12.76
CA ALA A 185 4.22 14.54 13.16
C ALA A 185 2.70 14.33 13.01
N GLY A 186 2.28 13.33 12.23
CA GLY A 186 0.86 13.02 12.02
C GLY A 186 0.19 13.99 11.04
N GLN A 187 -1.01 14.45 11.39
CA GLN A 187 -1.77 15.39 10.56
C GLN A 187 -1.17 16.79 10.64
N ILE A 188 -1.00 17.42 9.47
CA ILE A 188 -0.41 18.76 9.31
C ILE A 188 -1.32 19.69 8.51
N ASP A 189 -1.02 20.99 8.55
CA ASP A 189 -1.79 22.02 7.86
C ASP A 189 -1.22 22.37 6.48
N LEU A 190 -2.04 23.04 5.66
CA LEU A 190 -1.71 23.44 4.28
C LEU A 190 -0.46 24.33 4.18
N ASP A 191 -0.13 25.11 5.20
CA ASP A 191 1.05 26.01 5.21
C ASP A 191 2.37 25.26 4.95
N GLU A 192 2.41 23.98 5.30
CA GLU A 192 3.59 23.15 5.07
C GLU A 192 3.75 22.72 3.62
N ILE A 193 2.66 22.68 2.84
CA ILE A 193 2.73 22.53 1.38
C ILE A 193 3.46 23.72 0.79
N THR A 194 3.11 24.93 1.23
CA THR A 194 3.76 26.16 0.77
C THR A 194 5.26 26.13 1.09
N ALA A 195 5.63 25.70 2.31
CA ALA A 195 7.04 25.54 2.69
C ALA A 195 7.77 24.46 1.88
N ALA A 196 7.10 23.37 1.51
CA ALA A 196 7.68 22.35 0.63
C ALA A 196 7.88 22.88 -0.80
N ARG A 197 6.93 23.70 -1.28
CA ARG A 197 6.97 24.30 -2.63
C ARG A 197 8.00 25.40 -2.77
N THR A 198 8.22 26.22 -1.74
CA THR A 198 9.21 27.32 -1.76
C THR A 198 10.66 26.84 -1.72
N ARG A 199 10.91 25.52 -1.61
CA ARG A 199 12.23 24.93 -1.87
C ARG A 199 12.45 24.87 -3.40
N GLU A 200 12.81 26.02 -3.98
CA GLU A 200 12.78 26.31 -5.43
C GLU A 200 13.52 25.29 -6.33
N ASP A 201 14.43 24.47 -5.81
CA ASP A 201 15.25 23.57 -6.63
C ASP A 201 14.77 22.12 -6.74
N ARG A 202 13.73 21.70 -5.98
CA ARG A 202 13.34 20.27 -5.91
C ARG A 202 12.01 19.99 -6.60
N PRO A 203 11.91 18.91 -7.42
CA PRO A 203 10.61 18.40 -7.86
C PRO A 203 9.75 17.97 -6.68
N LEU A 204 8.46 18.29 -6.72
CA LEU A 204 7.50 17.96 -5.67
C LEU A 204 6.73 16.69 -6.04
N ALA A 205 6.82 15.69 -5.17
CA ALA A 205 6.03 14.46 -5.23
C ALA A 205 4.88 14.50 -4.23
N LEU A 206 3.67 14.18 -4.70
CA LEU A 206 2.50 14.00 -3.85
C LEU A 206 2.23 12.51 -3.62
N VAL A 207 2.21 12.06 -2.37
CA VAL A 207 1.89 10.67 -2.01
C VAL A 207 0.47 10.60 -1.47
N LEU A 208 -0.43 9.92 -2.21
CA LEU A 208 -1.82 9.73 -1.84
C LEU A 208 -2.05 8.30 -1.36
N PHE A 209 -2.65 8.10 -0.19
CA PHE A 209 -2.91 6.77 0.37
C PHE A 209 -4.23 6.69 1.15
N TYR A 210 -4.62 5.50 1.58
CA TYR A 210 -5.87 5.32 2.32
C TYR A 210 -5.77 5.81 3.76
N ARG A 211 -6.80 6.53 4.22
CA ARG A 211 -7.04 6.90 5.62
C ARG A 211 -6.97 5.70 6.56
N ALA A 212 -7.39 4.52 6.10
CA ALA A 212 -7.36 3.29 6.87
C ALA A 212 -5.95 2.94 7.38
N LEU A 213 -4.88 3.32 6.67
CA LEU A 213 -3.50 3.10 7.13
C LEU A 213 -3.16 4.00 8.32
N VAL A 214 -3.63 5.25 8.33
CA VAL A 214 -3.48 6.15 9.50
C VAL A 214 -4.28 5.62 10.68
N GLN A 215 -5.52 5.17 10.46
CA GLN A 215 -6.36 4.56 11.51
C GLN A 215 -5.73 3.30 12.12
N ALA A 216 -5.02 2.52 11.32
CA ALA A 216 -4.33 1.32 11.76
C ALA A 216 -2.93 1.60 12.35
N ALA A 217 -2.45 2.84 12.31
CA ALA A 217 -1.05 3.19 12.53
C ALA A 217 -0.09 2.32 11.68
N ASP A 218 -0.49 1.95 10.46
CA ASP A 218 0.23 1.08 9.53
C ASP A 218 0.81 1.89 8.36
N THR A 219 1.58 2.93 8.71
CA THR A 219 2.10 3.93 7.77
C THR A 219 3.54 3.68 7.33
N ALA A 220 4.22 2.64 7.84
CA ALA A 220 5.63 2.38 7.54
C ALA A 220 5.96 2.36 6.03
N PRO A 221 5.14 1.76 5.13
CA PRO A 221 5.39 1.87 3.68
C PRO A 221 5.29 3.29 3.12
N VAL A 222 4.43 4.12 3.68
CA VAL A 222 4.27 5.53 3.29
C VAL A 222 5.49 6.32 3.77
N ASP A 223 5.92 6.08 5.01
CA ASP A 223 7.07 6.75 5.63
C ASP A 223 8.36 6.47 4.85
N ASP A 224 8.61 5.21 4.52
CA ASP A 224 9.78 4.79 3.73
C ASP A 224 9.72 5.32 2.30
N LEU A 225 8.53 5.39 1.69
CA LEU A 225 8.36 5.97 0.35
C LEU A 225 8.66 7.47 0.34
N ILE A 226 8.18 8.21 1.33
CA ILE A 226 8.49 9.64 1.52
C ILE A 226 10.00 9.82 1.69
N ALA A 227 10.63 9.06 2.59
CA ALA A 227 12.06 9.12 2.85
C ALA A 227 12.89 8.81 1.59
N ALA A 228 12.48 7.81 0.79
CA ALA A 228 13.16 7.46 -0.45
C ALA A 228 13.02 8.54 -1.53
N LEU A 229 11.83 9.12 -1.69
CA LEU A 229 11.62 10.27 -2.59
C LEU A 229 12.52 11.44 -2.20
N GLU A 230 12.61 11.73 -0.89
CA GLU A 230 13.49 12.76 -0.37
C GLU A 230 14.98 12.46 -0.59
N GLY A 231 15.40 11.22 -0.36
CA GLY A 231 16.76 10.74 -0.63
C GLY A 231 17.14 10.82 -2.11
N HIS A 232 16.17 10.71 -3.02
CA HIS A 232 16.37 10.90 -4.47
C HIS A 232 16.30 12.36 -4.92
N GLY A 233 16.08 13.30 -3.99
CA GLY A 233 16.10 14.74 -4.24
C GLY A 233 14.74 15.37 -4.50
N LEU A 234 13.62 14.65 -4.34
CA LEU A 234 12.28 15.21 -4.49
C LEU A 234 11.79 15.76 -3.15
N ALA A 235 11.13 16.92 -3.12
CA ALA A 235 10.30 17.27 -1.97
C ALA A 235 9.09 16.33 -1.95
N ALA A 236 8.64 15.89 -0.78
CA ALA A 236 7.51 14.97 -0.66
C ALA A 236 6.45 15.54 0.28
N VAL A 237 5.19 15.51 -0.17
CA VAL A 237 4.00 15.80 0.64
C VAL A 237 3.10 14.58 0.57
N ALA A 238 2.52 14.18 1.68
CA ALA A 238 1.59 13.07 1.72
C ALA A 238 0.20 13.54 2.14
N LEU A 239 -0.83 12.89 1.61
CA LEU A 239 -2.19 13.02 2.09
C LEU A 239 -2.89 11.67 2.13
N PHE A 240 -3.77 11.51 3.10
CA PHE A 240 -4.65 10.36 3.18
C PHE A 240 -6.07 10.74 2.78
N VAL A 241 -6.82 9.78 2.25
CA VAL A 241 -8.24 9.91 1.92
C VAL A 241 -9.01 8.65 2.30
N SER A 242 -10.27 8.80 2.72
CA SER A 242 -11.18 7.66 2.86
C SER A 242 -11.46 7.03 1.51
N SER A 243 -11.75 7.86 0.50
CA SER A 243 -12.03 7.42 -0.87
C SER A 243 -11.96 8.62 -1.81
N LEU A 244 -11.45 8.43 -3.03
CA LEU A 244 -11.54 9.45 -4.08
C LEU A 244 -12.98 9.69 -4.59
N LYS A 245 -13.92 8.82 -4.22
CA LYS A 245 -15.36 8.97 -4.52
C LYS A 245 -16.14 9.69 -3.42
N ASP A 246 -15.52 9.91 -2.25
CA ASP A 246 -16.13 10.65 -1.15
C ASP A 246 -16.01 12.15 -1.43
N PRO A 247 -17.12 12.91 -1.59
CA PRO A 247 -17.04 14.31 -2.03
C PRO A 247 -16.20 15.23 -1.13
N PRO A 248 -16.24 15.13 0.22
CA PRO A 248 -15.31 15.85 1.08
C PRO A 248 -13.85 15.52 0.80
N SER A 249 -13.51 14.24 0.65
CA SER A 249 -12.15 13.80 0.33
C SER A 249 -11.69 14.29 -1.05
N ALA A 250 -12.54 14.21 -2.07
CA ALA A 250 -12.25 14.68 -3.42
C ALA A 250 -11.94 16.19 -3.46
N ARG A 251 -12.78 17.01 -2.82
CA ARG A 251 -12.55 18.47 -2.72
C ARG A 251 -11.26 18.82 -1.99
N PHE A 252 -10.91 18.06 -0.96
CA PHE A 252 -9.65 18.26 -0.24
C PHE A 252 -8.45 17.95 -1.13
N VAL A 253 -8.49 16.85 -1.89
CA VAL A 253 -7.46 16.50 -2.89
C VAL A 253 -7.31 17.62 -3.91
N GLU A 254 -8.41 18.12 -4.48
CA GLU A 254 -8.38 19.23 -5.45
C GLU A 254 -7.74 20.50 -4.86
N THR A 255 -8.08 20.84 -3.61
CA THR A 255 -7.50 21.99 -2.90
C THR A 255 -5.99 21.82 -2.70
N VAL A 256 -5.55 20.62 -2.32
CA VAL A 256 -4.13 20.29 -2.15
C VAL A 256 -3.41 20.35 -3.49
N LEU A 257 -4.01 19.86 -4.58
CA LEU A 257 -3.40 19.91 -5.91
C LEU A 257 -3.25 21.33 -6.44
N ASP A 258 -4.27 22.17 -6.24
CA ASP A 258 -4.22 23.59 -6.61
C ASP A 258 -3.11 24.34 -5.84
N ALA A 259 -2.90 24.00 -4.55
CA ALA A 259 -1.86 24.61 -3.73
C ALA A 259 -0.44 24.04 -3.98
N ALA A 260 -0.32 22.72 -4.16
CA ALA A 260 0.96 22.02 -4.26
C ALA A 260 1.53 22.04 -5.69
N GLN A 261 0.66 21.93 -6.70
CA GLN A 261 1.02 21.77 -8.11
C GLN A 261 2.13 20.72 -8.33
N PRO A 262 1.95 19.47 -7.88
CA PRO A 262 3.03 18.49 -7.87
C PRO A 262 3.57 18.20 -9.27
N ASP A 263 4.84 17.81 -9.36
CA ASP A 263 5.47 17.35 -10.59
C ASP A 263 5.20 15.86 -10.86
N ILE A 264 4.84 15.11 -9.82
CA ILE A 264 4.48 13.69 -9.88
C ILE A 264 3.54 13.33 -8.73
N ILE A 265 2.57 12.45 -8.99
CA ILE A 265 1.67 11.90 -7.98
C ILE A 265 1.96 10.40 -7.84
N LEU A 266 2.15 9.92 -6.63
CA LEU A 266 2.23 8.51 -6.27
C LEU A 266 0.94 8.13 -5.56
N ASN A 267 0.09 7.35 -6.24
CA ASN A 267 -1.17 6.91 -5.70
C ASN A 267 -1.09 5.47 -5.18
N ALA A 268 -1.30 5.31 -3.88
CA ALA A 268 -1.39 4.02 -3.19
C ALA A 268 -2.83 3.66 -2.80
N THR A 269 -3.84 4.37 -3.30
CA THR A 269 -5.24 3.92 -3.20
C THR A 269 -5.56 2.93 -4.31
N GLY A 270 -6.34 1.91 -3.99
CA GLY A 270 -6.89 0.98 -4.97
C GLY A 270 -8.17 1.51 -5.63
N PHE A 271 -8.71 0.70 -6.53
CA PHE A 271 -9.92 0.93 -7.31
C PHE A 271 -9.86 2.15 -8.25
N SER A 272 -10.81 2.16 -9.19
CA SER A 272 -11.03 3.24 -10.14
C SER A 272 -12.10 4.20 -9.63
N VAL A 273 -11.95 5.49 -9.89
CA VAL A 273 -13.03 6.49 -9.79
C VAL A 273 -14.04 6.24 -10.92
N SER A 274 -13.54 5.98 -12.12
CA SER A 274 -14.30 5.62 -13.30
C SER A 274 -14.99 4.25 -13.19
N ARG A 275 -15.84 3.97 -14.18
CA ARG A 275 -16.40 2.64 -14.41
C ARG A 275 -15.90 2.16 -15.78
N PRO A 276 -15.64 0.85 -15.97
CA PRO A 276 -15.29 0.33 -17.29
C PRO A 276 -16.32 0.77 -18.34
N GLY A 277 -15.87 1.39 -19.43
CA GLY A 277 -16.73 1.94 -20.49
C GLY A 277 -17.34 3.33 -20.21
N SER A 278 -17.08 3.94 -19.04
CA SER A 278 -17.50 5.29 -18.71
C SER A 278 -16.44 6.00 -17.86
N ALA A 279 -15.61 6.81 -18.52
CA ALA A 279 -14.66 7.69 -17.86
C ALA A 279 -15.42 8.70 -16.98
N GLN A 280 -15.02 8.82 -15.72
CA GLN A 280 -15.55 9.81 -14.78
C GLN A 280 -14.41 10.72 -14.35
N PRO A 281 -14.66 12.03 -14.15
CA PRO A 281 -13.64 12.93 -13.64
C PRO A 281 -13.13 12.44 -12.28
N SER A 282 -11.82 12.26 -12.17
CA SER A 282 -11.12 12.01 -10.93
C SER A 282 -10.67 13.34 -10.32
N PRO A 283 -10.69 13.52 -8.98
CA PRO A 283 -10.09 14.70 -8.35
C PRO A 283 -8.59 14.84 -8.69
N LEU A 284 -7.92 13.74 -9.08
CA LEU A 284 -6.53 13.77 -9.54
C LEU A 284 -6.36 14.44 -10.91
N ASP A 285 -7.41 14.48 -11.74
CA ASP A 285 -7.39 15.11 -13.07
C ASP A 285 -7.25 16.65 -12.98
N ARG A 286 -7.34 17.20 -11.76
CA ARG A 286 -7.06 18.60 -11.47
C ARG A 286 -5.58 18.96 -11.72
N SER A 287 -4.69 17.97 -11.73
CA SER A 287 -3.28 18.13 -12.04
C SER A 287 -2.93 17.49 -13.40
N SER A 288 -1.98 18.08 -14.12
CA SER A 288 -1.39 17.48 -15.32
C SER A 288 -0.20 16.56 -15.00
N ALA A 289 0.12 16.38 -13.72
CA ALA A 289 1.23 15.53 -13.29
C ALA A 289 0.98 14.05 -13.66
N PRO A 290 2.02 13.29 -14.02
CA PRO A 290 1.90 11.85 -14.16
C PRO A 290 1.49 11.22 -12.82
N ILE A 291 0.64 10.19 -12.89
CA ILE A 291 0.16 9.46 -11.72
C ILE A 291 0.74 8.05 -11.75
N LEU A 292 1.68 7.76 -10.85
CA LEU A 292 2.20 6.42 -10.62
C LEU A 292 1.32 5.67 -9.63
N GLN A 293 0.74 4.55 -10.05
CA GLN A 293 0.06 3.62 -9.17
C GLN A 293 1.11 2.77 -8.42
N VAL A 294 1.11 2.87 -7.10
CA VAL A 294 1.98 2.13 -6.18
C VAL A 294 1.13 1.11 -5.44
N VAL A 295 1.63 -0.12 -5.28
CA VAL A 295 0.83 -1.21 -4.69
C VAL A 295 1.33 -1.57 -3.30
N PHE A 296 0.45 -1.52 -2.32
CA PHE A 296 0.64 -2.17 -1.02
C PHE A 296 -0.07 -3.52 -1.08
N ALA A 297 0.70 -4.58 -1.30
CA ALA A 297 0.16 -5.90 -1.63
C ALA A 297 -0.49 -6.56 -0.40
N GLY A 298 -1.65 -7.18 -0.60
CA GLY A 298 -2.36 -7.87 0.47
C GLY A 298 -1.78 -9.23 0.87
N GLY A 299 -0.86 -9.78 0.07
CA GLY A 299 -0.15 -11.04 0.35
C GLY A 299 1.20 -10.86 1.03
N THR A 300 1.85 -11.97 1.39
CA THR A 300 3.19 -11.97 2.00
C THR A 300 4.30 -11.83 0.98
N GLU A 301 5.45 -11.30 1.41
CA GLU A 301 6.64 -11.19 0.55
C GLU A 301 7.13 -12.57 0.09
N ALA A 302 7.14 -13.57 0.98
CA ALA A 302 7.57 -14.93 0.64
C ALA A 302 6.71 -15.56 -0.48
N ALA A 303 5.38 -15.40 -0.41
CA ALA A 303 4.48 -15.91 -1.43
C ALA A 303 4.65 -15.16 -2.77
N TRP A 304 4.95 -13.86 -2.73
CA TRP A 304 5.25 -13.06 -3.90
C TRP A 304 6.58 -13.47 -4.55
N ALA A 305 7.65 -13.64 -3.76
CA ALA A 305 8.98 -13.97 -4.23
C ALA A 305 9.07 -15.38 -4.83
N ALA A 306 8.41 -16.37 -4.22
CA ALA A 306 8.37 -17.74 -4.73
C ALA A 306 7.38 -17.93 -5.90
N GLY A 307 6.43 -17.00 -6.08
CA GLY A 307 5.35 -17.12 -7.06
C GLY A 307 5.69 -16.54 -8.43
N THR A 308 5.24 -17.22 -9.50
CA THR A 308 5.40 -16.71 -10.88
C THR A 308 4.32 -15.72 -11.31
N ARG A 309 3.28 -15.52 -10.49
CA ARG A 309 2.14 -14.64 -10.78
C ARG A 309 2.36 -13.19 -10.34
N GLY A 310 3.37 -12.93 -9.51
CA GLY A 310 3.54 -11.64 -8.85
C GLY A 310 2.42 -11.39 -7.84
N LEU A 311 1.41 -10.60 -8.23
CA LEU A 311 0.31 -10.20 -7.34
C LEU A 311 -0.83 -11.24 -7.28
N SER A 312 -1.60 -11.20 -6.19
CA SER A 312 -2.84 -11.98 -6.07
C SER A 312 -3.90 -11.50 -7.07
N ALA A 313 -4.87 -12.35 -7.44
CA ALA A 313 -5.94 -11.97 -8.35
C ALA A 313 -6.73 -10.73 -7.83
N ARG A 314 -6.94 -10.68 -6.51
CA ARG A 314 -7.55 -9.52 -5.84
C ARG A 314 -6.71 -8.25 -6.01
N ASP A 315 -5.40 -8.34 -5.76
CA ASP A 315 -4.51 -7.19 -5.89
C ASP A 315 -4.38 -6.72 -7.34
N ILE A 316 -4.36 -7.63 -8.32
CA ILE A 316 -4.37 -7.28 -9.75
C ILE A 316 -5.64 -6.52 -10.10
N ALA A 317 -6.81 -7.02 -9.70
CA ALA A 317 -8.07 -6.32 -9.98
C ALA A 317 -8.12 -4.93 -9.32
N MET A 318 -7.75 -4.84 -8.04
CA MET A 318 -7.88 -3.62 -7.24
C MET A 318 -6.81 -2.57 -7.53
N ASN A 319 -5.57 -2.99 -7.80
CA ASN A 319 -4.42 -2.10 -7.87
C ASN A 319 -3.78 -1.99 -9.27
N VAL A 320 -4.22 -2.80 -10.24
CA VAL A 320 -3.72 -2.76 -11.62
C VAL A 320 -4.86 -2.46 -12.59
N ALA A 321 -5.74 -3.44 -12.83
CA ALA A 321 -6.72 -3.35 -13.91
C ALA A 321 -7.71 -2.19 -13.75
N LEU A 322 -8.21 -1.94 -12.53
CA LEU A 322 -9.10 -0.81 -12.28
C LEU A 322 -8.36 0.53 -12.36
N PRO A 323 -7.24 0.76 -11.66
CA PRO A 323 -6.41 1.96 -11.85
C PRO A 323 -6.02 2.29 -13.29
N GLU A 324 -5.80 1.29 -14.15
CA GLU A 324 -5.52 1.50 -15.58
C GLU A 324 -6.69 2.15 -16.33
N VAL A 325 -7.95 1.89 -15.92
CA VAL A 325 -9.14 2.56 -16.48
C VAL A 325 -9.12 4.06 -16.17
N ASP A 326 -8.50 4.48 -15.07
CA ASP A 326 -8.29 5.88 -14.72
C ASP A 326 -7.01 6.48 -15.38
N GLY A 327 -6.34 5.74 -16.28
CA GLY A 327 -5.13 6.22 -16.96
C GLY A 327 -3.88 6.26 -16.08
N ARG A 328 -3.89 5.61 -14.91
CA ARG A 328 -2.75 5.59 -13.98
C ARG A 328 -1.64 4.66 -14.49
N ILE A 329 -0.39 5.06 -14.33
CA ILE A 329 0.78 4.30 -14.76
C ILE A 329 1.17 3.33 -13.64
N LEU A 330 1.04 2.02 -13.87
CA LEU A 330 1.50 1.04 -12.88
C LEU A 330 3.01 1.13 -12.67
N SER A 331 3.44 1.26 -11.41
CA SER A 331 4.84 1.14 -11.02
C SER A 331 5.16 -0.29 -10.59
N ARG A 332 4.84 -0.67 -9.34
CA ARG A 332 4.99 -2.00 -8.75
C ARG A 332 4.41 -2.07 -7.33
N ALA A 333 4.37 -3.29 -6.78
CA ALA A 333 4.29 -3.49 -5.34
C ALA A 333 5.54 -2.99 -4.63
N VAL A 334 5.37 -2.32 -3.49
CA VAL A 334 6.45 -1.77 -2.67
C VAL A 334 6.38 -2.20 -1.20
N SER A 335 5.26 -2.79 -0.78
CA SER A 335 5.11 -3.39 0.53
C SER A 335 4.24 -4.63 0.45
N PHE A 336 4.41 -5.50 1.44
CA PHE A 336 3.70 -6.78 1.58
C PHE A 336 3.21 -6.91 3.01
N LYS A 337 2.20 -7.74 3.25
CA LYS A 337 1.85 -8.10 4.63
C LYS A 337 3.00 -8.91 5.23
N SER A 338 3.39 -8.57 6.46
CA SER A 338 4.34 -9.37 7.22
C SER A 338 3.78 -10.78 7.42
N GLU A 339 4.68 -11.73 7.63
CA GLU A 339 4.26 -12.96 8.30
C GLU A 339 3.68 -12.60 9.68
N ARG A 340 2.72 -13.40 10.14
CA ARG A 340 2.04 -13.17 11.42
C ARG A 340 3.05 -13.38 12.54
N ARG A 341 3.58 -12.29 13.11
CA ARG A 341 4.52 -12.34 14.24
C ARG A 341 3.75 -12.44 15.54
N PHE A 342 4.08 -13.41 16.38
CA PHE A 342 3.51 -13.49 17.72
C PHE A 342 4.04 -12.35 18.60
N ASP A 343 3.14 -11.52 19.10
CA ASP A 343 3.42 -10.51 20.12
C ASP A 343 3.19 -11.12 21.51
N ALA A 344 4.25 -11.22 22.30
CA ALA A 344 4.20 -11.85 23.62
C ALA A 344 3.47 -11.00 24.66
N ALA A 345 3.38 -9.67 24.49
CA ALA A 345 2.71 -8.80 25.45
C ALA A 345 1.18 -8.91 25.32
N THR A 346 0.68 -9.05 24.08
CA THR A 346 -0.74 -9.21 23.79
C THR A 346 -1.19 -10.63 23.47
N GLU A 347 -0.25 -11.57 23.46
CA GLU A 347 -0.42 -12.99 23.10
C GLU A 347 -1.19 -13.18 21.79
N SER A 348 -0.82 -12.42 20.76
CA SER A 348 -1.58 -12.37 19.51
C SER A 348 -0.67 -12.35 18.30
N GLY A 349 -1.16 -12.89 17.19
CA GLY A 349 -0.46 -12.83 15.92
C GLY A 349 -0.71 -11.49 15.24
N ILE A 350 0.32 -10.66 15.12
CA ILE A 350 0.26 -9.33 14.51
C ILE A 350 0.67 -9.38 13.04
N VAL A 351 -0.11 -8.71 12.20
CA VAL A 351 0.16 -8.54 10.77
C VAL A 351 0.18 -7.05 10.45
N ALA A 352 1.24 -6.60 9.78
CA ALA A 352 1.42 -5.21 9.37
C ALA A 352 1.97 -5.15 7.94
N HIS A 353 1.81 -4.02 7.24
CA HIS A 353 2.54 -3.83 6.00
C HIS A 353 4.02 -3.58 6.27
N THR A 354 4.86 -4.42 5.67
CA THR A 354 6.32 -4.27 5.70
C THR A 354 6.81 -3.70 4.36
N PRO A 355 7.51 -2.56 4.37
CA PRO A 355 8.11 -1.99 3.18
C PRO A 355 9.21 -2.89 2.63
N ARG A 356 9.36 -2.91 1.29
CA ARG A 356 10.47 -3.59 0.62
C ARG A 356 11.39 -2.57 -0.05
N ALA A 357 12.57 -2.37 0.55
CA ALA A 357 13.47 -1.25 0.29
C ALA A 357 13.89 -1.08 -1.19
N ASP A 358 14.31 -2.14 -1.88
CA ASP A 358 14.72 -2.06 -3.29
C ASP A 358 13.57 -1.66 -4.25
N ARG A 359 12.33 -2.05 -3.92
CA ARG A 359 11.14 -1.71 -4.69
C ARG A 359 10.72 -0.27 -4.44
N ILE A 360 10.82 0.20 -3.19
CA ILE A 360 10.63 1.61 -2.83
C ILE A 360 11.66 2.49 -3.55
N ASP A 361 12.94 2.12 -3.48
CA ASP A 361 14.03 2.83 -4.17
C ASP A 361 13.78 2.92 -5.69
N PHE A 362 13.37 1.81 -6.30
CA PHE A 362 13.01 1.81 -7.72
C PHE A 362 11.88 2.83 -8.02
N VAL A 363 10.82 2.83 -7.21
CA VAL A 363 9.68 3.74 -7.41
C VAL A 363 10.10 5.20 -7.22
N ALA A 364 10.95 5.50 -6.23
CA ALA A 364 11.49 6.83 -6.02
C ALA A 364 12.35 7.30 -7.21
N ARG A 365 13.20 6.44 -7.77
CA ARG A 365 13.96 6.72 -9.00
C ARG A 365 13.05 6.92 -10.21
N LEU A 366 12.00 6.10 -10.35
CA LEU A 366 11.02 6.23 -11.41
C LEU A 366 10.28 7.58 -11.30
N ALA A 367 9.83 7.95 -10.11
CA ALA A 367 9.18 9.23 -9.83
C ALA A 367 10.10 10.41 -10.14
N LYS A 368 11.39 10.33 -9.74
CA LYS A 368 12.41 11.32 -10.10
C LYS A 368 12.51 11.53 -11.61
N ASN A 369 12.56 10.45 -12.38
CA ASN A 369 12.72 10.51 -13.83
C ASN A 369 11.49 11.12 -14.51
N TRP A 370 10.28 10.79 -14.05
CA TRP A 370 9.04 11.41 -14.52
C TRP A 370 8.96 12.90 -14.18
N ALA A 371 9.29 13.26 -12.94
CA ALA A 371 9.30 14.66 -12.51
C ALA A 371 10.36 15.48 -13.27
N ARG A 372 11.53 14.89 -13.54
CA ARG A 372 12.55 15.50 -14.40
C ARG A 372 12.03 15.70 -15.83
N LEU A 373 11.34 14.72 -16.40
CA LEU A 373 10.76 14.84 -17.74
C LEU A 373 9.71 15.95 -17.80
N ALA A 374 8.87 16.10 -16.77
CA ALA A 374 7.87 17.15 -16.67
C ALA A 374 8.50 18.55 -16.65
N ARG A 375 9.64 18.72 -15.96
CA ARG A 375 10.36 20.00 -15.84
C ARG A 375 11.32 20.31 -16.98
N ALA A 376 11.80 19.31 -17.71
CA ALA A 376 12.81 19.49 -18.75
C ALA A 376 12.25 20.28 -19.95
N ASP A 377 13.03 21.24 -20.43
CA ASP A 377 12.77 21.92 -21.69
C ASP A 377 12.78 20.94 -22.86
N ILE A 378 11.93 21.17 -23.86
CA ILE A 378 11.75 20.26 -24.99
C ILE A 378 13.08 19.95 -25.69
N ALA A 379 13.94 20.97 -25.87
CA ALA A 379 15.24 20.83 -26.52
C ALA A 379 16.23 19.95 -25.73
N GLU A 380 16.06 19.80 -24.41
CA GLU A 380 16.93 18.98 -23.57
C GLU A 380 16.45 17.52 -23.45
N ARG A 381 15.22 17.24 -23.89
CA ARG A 381 14.61 15.91 -23.78
C ARG A 381 15.25 14.94 -24.79
N ARG A 382 15.84 13.86 -24.27
CA ARG A 382 16.40 12.77 -25.08
C ARG A 382 15.42 11.61 -25.12
N VAL A 383 14.90 11.31 -26.31
CA VAL A 383 13.89 10.27 -26.54
C VAL A 383 14.49 9.13 -27.38
N CYS A 384 14.25 7.89 -26.97
CA CYS A 384 14.63 6.70 -27.72
C CYS A 384 13.38 6.05 -28.33
N LEU A 385 13.39 5.83 -29.64
CA LEU A 385 12.34 5.09 -30.34
C LEU A 385 12.82 3.66 -30.61
N VAL A 386 12.20 2.68 -29.97
CA VAL A 386 12.56 1.26 -30.10
C VAL A 386 11.61 0.58 -31.08
N LEU A 387 12.16 0.02 -32.16
CA LEU A 387 11.40 -0.70 -33.18
C LEU A 387 11.57 -2.21 -33.02
N ALA A 388 10.45 -2.94 -32.96
CA ALA A 388 10.48 -4.39 -32.86
C ALA A 388 11.05 -5.03 -34.13
N ASN A 389 11.86 -6.08 -33.97
CA ASN A 389 12.39 -6.90 -35.05
C ASN A 389 12.25 -8.38 -34.68
N TYR A 390 11.03 -8.91 -34.83
CA TYR A 390 10.73 -10.32 -34.60
C TYR A 390 9.84 -10.90 -35.72
N PRO A 391 10.18 -12.09 -36.27
CA PRO A 391 11.45 -12.82 -36.09
C PRO A 391 12.64 -12.09 -36.76
N ASN A 392 13.86 -12.41 -36.33
CA ASN A 392 15.14 -11.75 -36.67
C ASN A 392 15.49 -11.70 -38.18
N LYS A 393 14.80 -10.87 -38.96
CA LYS A 393 15.01 -10.65 -40.40
C LYS A 393 14.82 -9.17 -40.71
N ASP A 394 15.63 -8.61 -41.60
CA ASP A 394 15.55 -7.17 -41.91
C ASP A 394 14.19 -6.74 -42.48
N GLY A 395 13.53 -7.62 -43.23
CA GLY A 395 12.15 -7.39 -43.71
C GLY A 395 11.08 -7.38 -42.60
N ARG A 396 11.45 -7.57 -41.33
CA ARG A 396 10.57 -7.52 -40.15
C ARG A 396 10.93 -6.37 -39.19
N ILE A 397 11.90 -5.53 -39.53
CA ILE A 397 12.19 -4.32 -38.74
C ILE A 397 10.96 -3.42 -38.77
N GLY A 398 10.51 -2.97 -37.60
CA GLY A 398 9.32 -2.14 -37.47
C GLY A 398 8.02 -2.92 -37.76
N ASN A 399 7.97 -4.22 -37.47
CA ASN A 399 6.72 -4.97 -37.61
C ASN A 399 5.70 -4.53 -36.54
N GLY A 400 4.61 -3.88 -36.95
CA GLY A 400 3.49 -3.46 -36.10
C GLY A 400 2.15 -3.89 -36.71
N VAL A 401 1.31 -4.56 -35.93
CA VAL A 401 0.01 -5.05 -36.42
C VAL A 401 -0.93 -3.88 -36.68
N GLY A 402 -1.39 -3.73 -37.93
CA GLY A 402 -2.33 -2.67 -38.31
C GLY A 402 -1.72 -1.26 -38.40
N LEU A 403 -0.39 -1.13 -38.35
CA LEU A 403 0.32 0.15 -38.40
C LEU A 403 1.50 0.10 -39.39
N ASP A 404 1.58 1.09 -40.28
CA ASP A 404 2.82 1.37 -41.03
C ASP A 404 3.84 2.01 -40.07
N THR A 405 4.53 1.16 -39.30
CA THR A 405 5.42 1.61 -38.22
C THR A 405 6.61 2.42 -38.74
N PRO A 406 7.29 2.03 -39.85
CA PRO A 406 8.37 2.84 -40.40
C PRO A 406 7.92 4.24 -40.84
N GLU A 407 6.80 4.34 -41.56
CA GLU A 407 6.26 5.66 -41.96
C GLU A 407 5.81 6.46 -40.74
N SER A 408 5.16 5.81 -39.76
CA SER A 408 4.73 6.46 -38.52
C SER A 408 5.90 7.01 -37.71
N ALA A 409 7.00 6.25 -37.62
CA ALA A 409 8.23 6.65 -36.97
C ALA A 409 8.88 7.85 -37.68
N ALA A 410 8.97 7.83 -39.01
CA ALA A 410 9.51 8.94 -39.79
C ALA A 410 8.68 10.22 -39.60
N ARG A 411 7.35 10.11 -39.61
CA ARG A 411 6.44 11.23 -39.31
C ARG A 411 6.61 11.75 -37.88
N LEU A 412 6.70 10.86 -36.89
CA LEU A 412 6.92 11.23 -35.49
C LEU A 412 8.20 12.04 -35.33
N LEU A 413 9.32 11.60 -35.90
CA LEU A 413 10.60 12.31 -35.82
C LEU A 413 10.54 13.71 -36.43
N ARG A 414 9.86 13.88 -37.57
CA ARG A 414 9.63 15.20 -38.18
C ARG A 414 8.72 16.09 -37.33
N ALA A 415 7.66 15.52 -36.76
CA ALA A 415 6.76 16.24 -35.85
C ALA A 415 7.49 16.68 -34.58
N MET A 416 8.30 15.81 -33.98
CA MET A 416 9.15 16.15 -32.83
C MET A 416 10.12 17.27 -33.15
N GLN A 417 10.76 17.25 -34.33
CA GLN A 417 11.63 18.35 -34.75
C GLN A 417 10.86 19.68 -34.84
N ALA A 418 9.64 19.66 -35.40
CA ALA A 418 8.79 20.85 -35.51
C ALA A 418 8.35 21.40 -34.14
N GLU A 419 8.15 20.53 -33.15
CA GLU A 419 7.84 20.89 -31.75
C GLU A 419 9.08 21.36 -30.95
N GLY A 420 10.28 21.35 -31.56
CA GLY A 420 11.51 21.87 -30.96
C GLY A 420 12.42 20.84 -30.29
N TYR A 421 12.16 19.54 -30.47
CA TYR A 421 13.13 18.51 -30.08
C TYR A 421 14.36 18.57 -30.99
N THR A 422 15.55 18.31 -30.43
CA THR A 422 16.76 18.13 -31.24
C THR A 422 16.69 16.81 -31.98
N VAL A 423 16.39 16.88 -33.29
CA VAL A 423 16.41 15.74 -34.20
C VAL A 423 17.26 16.12 -35.41
N ASP A 424 18.44 15.52 -35.53
CA ASP A 424 19.33 15.74 -36.65
C ASP A 424 18.84 14.95 -37.87
N SER A 425 18.61 15.65 -38.98
CA SER A 425 18.24 15.07 -40.28
C SER A 425 17.16 13.96 -40.19
N PRO A 426 15.93 14.28 -39.71
CA PRO A 426 14.88 13.27 -39.60
C PRO A 426 14.59 12.64 -40.97
N PRO A 427 14.37 11.31 -41.03
CA PRO A 427 14.12 10.62 -42.29
C PRO A 427 12.86 11.17 -42.98
N ALA A 428 12.92 11.32 -44.30
CA ALA A 428 11.83 11.89 -45.10
C ALA A 428 10.62 10.96 -45.22
N ASP A 429 10.82 9.65 -45.11
CA ASP A 429 9.80 8.61 -45.25
C ASP A 429 10.28 7.27 -44.66
N SER A 430 9.42 6.26 -44.74
CA SER A 430 9.73 4.88 -44.37
C SER A 430 10.98 4.34 -45.06
N ALA A 431 11.21 4.62 -46.35
CA ALA A 431 12.36 4.11 -47.10
C ALA A 431 13.67 4.67 -46.55
N ALA A 432 13.72 5.98 -46.29
CA ALA A 432 14.88 6.64 -45.70
C ALA A 432 15.18 6.11 -44.28
N LEU A 433 14.15 5.90 -43.45
CA LEU A 433 14.31 5.33 -42.12
C LEU A 433 14.88 3.90 -42.19
N MET A 434 14.32 3.06 -43.05
CA MET A 434 14.76 1.67 -43.19
C MET A 434 16.19 1.57 -43.74
N ALA A 435 16.55 2.43 -44.70
CA ALA A 435 17.92 2.51 -45.21
C ALA A 435 18.91 2.91 -44.09
N ALA A 436 18.55 3.88 -43.24
CA ALA A 436 19.37 4.29 -42.11
C ALA A 436 19.57 3.17 -41.09
N LEU A 437 18.51 2.44 -40.73
CA LEU A 437 18.58 1.32 -39.80
C LEU A 437 19.40 0.14 -40.36
N GLN A 438 19.25 -0.16 -41.65
CA GLN A 438 19.96 -1.26 -42.32
C GLN A 438 21.41 -0.90 -42.70
N ALA A 439 21.82 0.36 -42.57
CA ALA A 439 23.21 0.76 -42.78
C ALA A 439 24.15 0.21 -41.69
N GLY A 440 23.62 -0.07 -40.50
CA GLY A 440 24.35 -0.63 -39.37
C GLY A 440 24.06 -2.11 -39.10
N PRO A 441 24.52 -2.64 -37.96
CA PRO A 441 24.26 -4.02 -37.57
C PRO A 441 22.76 -4.26 -37.31
N THR A 442 22.27 -5.43 -37.71
CA THR A 442 20.87 -5.85 -37.49
C THR A 442 20.81 -7.23 -36.85
N ASN A 443 19.61 -7.62 -36.39
CA ASN A 443 19.41 -8.95 -35.80
C ASN A 443 19.46 -10.08 -36.83
N ALA A 444 19.47 -9.77 -38.14
CA ALA A 444 19.53 -10.77 -39.19
C ALA A 444 20.84 -11.57 -39.14
N HIS A 445 20.73 -12.87 -39.39
CA HIS A 445 21.88 -13.79 -39.32
C HIS A 445 22.99 -13.36 -40.29
N GLY A 446 24.22 -13.26 -39.80
CA GLY A 446 25.38 -12.82 -40.58
C GLY A 446 25.54 -11.31 -40.75
N LEU A 447 24.61 -10.49 -40.21
CA LEU A 447 24.66 -9.03 -40.29
C LEU A 447 24.86 -8.33 -38.92
N ARG A 448 25.10 -9.10 -37.86
CA ARG A 448 25.32 -8.58 -36.50
C ARG A 448 26.65 -7.83 -36.36
N ASP A 449 27.68 -8.26 -37.08
CA ASP A 449 29.01 -7.64 -37.07
C ASP A 449 29.21 -6.67 -38.23
N LYS A 450 28.13 -6.27 -38.89
CA LYS A 450 28.18 -5.33 -40.02
C LYS A 450 28.77 -4.00 -39.50
N GLY A 451 29.97 -3.67 -39.97
CA GLY A 451 30.60 -2.38 -39.72
C GLY A 451 29.90 -1.24 -40.46
N GLY A 452 30.17 0.00 -40.05
CA GLY A 452 29.55 1.20 -40.62
C GLY A 452 28.82 2.01 -39.56
N ALA A 453 27.54 2.28 -39.80
CA ALA A 453 26.67 3.02 -38.87
C ALA A 453 26.32 2.19 -37.63
N GLY A 454 26.08 2.82 -36.48
CA GLY A 454 25.65 2.17 -35.24
C GLY A 454 26.49 2.54 -34.02
N ALA A 455 25.95 2.28 -32.83
CA ALA A 455 26.64 2.49 -31.57
C ALA A 455 27.44 1.22 -31.19
N ARG A 456 28.66 1.42 -30.68
CA ARG A 456 29.43 0.36 -30.01
C ARG A 456 29.28 0.54 -28.51
N PHE A 457 29.09 -0.56 -27.79
CA PHE A 457 29.03 -0.57 -26.34
C PHE A 457 30.31 -1.22 -25.82
N GLY A 458 31.09 -0.49 -25.02
CA GLY A 458 32.37 -0.98 -24.51
C GLY A 458 32.19 -2.15 -23.57
N LEU A 459 33.11 -3.12 -23.61
CA LEU A 459 33.05 -4.30 -22.73
C LEU A 459 33.10 -3.90 -21.25
N ASP A 460 33.96 -2.94 -20.89
CA ASP A 460 34.06 -2.46 -19.51
C ASP A 460 32.74 -1.82 -19.02
N ASP A 461 32.08 -1.03 -19.88
CA ASP A 461 30.77 -0.43 -19.58
C ASP A 461 29.68 -1.50 -19.45
N TYR A 462 29.70 -2.50 -20.34
CA TYR A 462 28.81 -3.65 -20.27
C TYR A 462 29.00 -4.43 -18.97
N LEU A 463 30.24 -4.74 -18.61
CA LEU A 463 30.59 -5.47 -17.38
C LEU A 463 30.19 -4.67 -16.14
N ALA A 464 30.38 -3.35 -16.13
CA ALA A 464 29.93 -2.49 -15.03
C ALA A 464 28.41 -2.58 -14.82
N TYR A 465 27.62 -2.67 -15.90
CA TYR A 465 26.17 -2.88 -15.81
C TYR A 465 25.82 -4.33 -15.44
N PHE A 466 26.38 -5.31 -16.15
CA PHE A 466 26.11 -6.73 -15.99
C PHE A 466 26.43 -7.23 -14.58
N ASN A 467 27.49 -6.71 -13.97
CA ASN A 467 27.88 -7.08 -12.61
C ASN A 467 26.97 -6.51 -11.52
N ASN A 468 26.16 -5.50 -11.83
CA ASN A 468 25.14 -4.94 -10.93
C ASN A 468 23.77 -5.63 -11.05
N LEU A 469 23.61 -6.60 -11.96
CA LEU A 469 22.40 -7.41 -12.04
C LEU A 469 22.30 -8.36 -10.84
N ASP A 470 21.08 -8.82 -10.59
CA ASP A 470 20.84 -9.90 -9.64
C ASP A 470 21.70 -11.13 -10.00
N PRO A 471 22.39 -11.77 -9.02
CA PRO A 471 23.27 -12.90 -9.30
C PRO A 471 22.61 -14.06 -10.03
N GLU A 472 21.32 -14.33 -9.78
CA GLU A 472 20.56 -15.38 -10.45
C GLU A 472 20.29 -15.00 -11.91
N ALA A 473 19.85 -13.76 -12.16
CA ALA A 473 19.66 -13.25 -13.51
C ALA A 473 20.96 -13.28 -14.32
N ARG A 474 22.09 -12.91 -13.69
CA ARG A 474 23.41 -12.96 -14.30
C ARG A 474 23.80 -14.38 -14.70
N ALA A 475 23.62 -15.34 -13.79
CA ALA A 475 23.91 -16.75 -14.04
C ALA A 475 23.09 -17.31 -15.21
N LEU A 476 21.78 -17.02 -15.25
CA LEU A 476 20.89 -17.46 -16.33
C LEU A 476 21.28 -16.88 -17.69
N VAL A 477 21.70 -15.61 -17.73
CA VAL A 477 22.19 -14.99 -18.98
C VAL A 477 23.48 -15.66 -19.43
N SER A 478 24.45 -15.85 -18.53
CA SER A 478 25.73 -16.48 -18.89
C SER A 478 25.59 -17.94 -19.30
N GLU A 479 24.72 -18.70 -18.65
CA GLU A 479 24.42 -20.09 -19.04
C GLU A 479 23.84 -20.17 -20.45
N ARG A 480 22.95 -19.22 -20.80
CA ARG A 480 22.25 -19.23 -22.08
C ARG A 480 23.08 -18.67 -23.23
N TRP A 481 23.89 -17.65 -22.95
CA TRP A 481 24.51 -16.80 -23.99
C TRP A 481 26.04 -16.78 -23.98
N GLY A 482 26.70 -17.38 -22.98
CA GLY A 482 28.16 -17.35 -22.85
C GLY A 482 28.67 -16.25 -21.92
N ALA A 483 29.99 -16.11 -21.85
CA ALA A 483 30.61 -15.05 -21.07
C ALA A 483 30.47 -13.69 -21.78
N PRO A 484 30.45 -12.56 -21.07
CA PRO A 484 30.45 -11.22 -21.67
C PRO A 484 31.53 -10.97 -22.72
N GLU A 485 32.66 -11.68 -22.61
CA GLU A 485 33.82 -11.60 -23.49
C GLU A 485 33.66 -12.40 -24.80
N ASP A 486 32.67 -13.30 -24.87
CA ASP A 486 32.33 -14.13 -26.04
C ASP A 486 31.41 -13.38 -27.02
#